data_AF-A0AAN6JWS8-F1
#
_entry.id   AF-A0AAN6JWS8-F1
#
_cell.length_a   1.000
_cell.length_b   1.000
_cell.length_c   1.000
_cell.angle_alpha   90.00
_cell.angle_beta   90.00
_cell.angle_gamma   90.00
#
_symmetry.space_group_name_H-M   'P 1'
#
loop_
_entity.id
_entity.type
_entity.pdbx_description
1 polymer ?
#
loop_
_entity_poly.entity_id
_entity_poly.type
_entity_poly.pdbx_seq_one_letter_code
_entity_poly.pdbx_strand_id
1 'polypeptide(L)'
;MSNIASIAVVIIGPLVIRKGIEFFRGGLRSSVCGLRSIPSPFSKHTPPCERVLLSITLGLVAYHIWALAYIQFFPHTNRITDVFLASDTPINAASVLLRERVTKHATGLFERLTDTYVPAGAAADELFRRLTSFEGRKIYLQVGEEPLLYCLFCVRPDDYKLYTLPTRLASYAVHFLLLGILTIGDPTLQLLNSALTRSRPDQSASSEKTESPSPVSNSSDKQGYQPSRAAWRRYALFVLVGGLVSEIFTLHNIADVRVGSGRWNHWHVNILLARHATFLALSILVYLLPTEPERVSVRTSSGQAPSTIQGALYALNSTTTTLQVTLAHLQALTLSNDVVATDAGLRALREAKAAQRSVLPPSPPVGTSMAAAGTASGAADAGEANSALSNGTASPSASGSTPITTTGAAAAEAIDPDQARQRQRQANLVRLAKRAGIDVDAVRKEAREAAETVLKETEKRAMEQEQRRAEAAAAAAAAGNGA
;
A
#
# COMPACT_ATOMS: atom_id res chain seq x y z
N MET A 1 11.58 -7.89 21.69
CA MET A 1 10.74 -8.07 20.48
C MET A 1 11.17 -9.24 19.56
N SER A 2 12.16 -10.07 19.94
CA SER A 2 12.68 -11.18 19.10
C SER A 2 11.71 -12.37 18.93
N ASN A 3 10.76 -12.58 19.87
CA ASN A 3 9.94 -13.80 19.88
C ASN A 3 8.86 -13.84 18.79
N ILE A 4 8.21 -12.71 18.46
CA ILE A 4 7.07 -12.72 17.53
C ILE A 4 7.54 -12.98 16.10
N ALA A 5 8.68 -12.40 15.72
CA ALA A 5 9.24 -12.59 14.38
C ALA A 5 9.81 -14.01 14.19
N SER A 6 10.40 -14.60 15.23
CA SER A 6 10.85 -16.00 15.22
C SER A 6 9.66 -16.96 15.09
N ILE A 7 8.57 -16.73 15.84
CA ILE A 7 7.34 -17.52 15.77
C ILE A 7 6.71 -17.41 14.36
N ALA A 8 6.66 -16.21 13.78
CA ALA A 8 6.13 -16.02 12.43
C ALA A 8 6.93 -16.80 11.38
N VAL A 9 8.26 -16.79 11.44
CA VAL A 9 9.11 -17.52 10.46
C VAL A 9 8.99 -19.04 10.63
N VAL A 10 8.96 -19.53 11.88
CA VAL A 10 8.85 -20.97 12.17
C VAL A 10 7.47 -21.53 11.81
N ILE A 11 6.40 -20.74 11.95
CA ILE A 11 5.04 -21.20 11.65
C ILE A 11 4.67 -20.95 10.18
N ILE A 12 4.93 -19.75 9.67
CA ILE A 12 4.49 -19.32 8.33
C ILE A 12 5.42 -19.89 7.26
N GLY A 13 6.74 -20.00 7.53
CA GLY A 13 7.71 -20.51 6.57
C GLY A 13 7.37 -21.91 6.04
N PRO A 14 7.16 -22.92 6.90
CA PRO A 14 6.78 -24.27 6.47
C PRO A 14 5.42 -24.33 5.80
N LEU A 15 4.46 -23.50 6.21
CA LEU A 15 3.13 -23.44 5.58
C LEU A 15 3.20 -22.88 4.16
N VAL A 16 4.00 -21.83 3.94
CA VAL A 16 4.24 -21.25 2.62
C VAL A 16 5.02 -22.23 1.73
N ILE A 17 6.06 -22.88 2.26
CA ILE A 17 6.84 -23.88 1.52
C ILE A 17 5.97 -25.09 1.15
N ARG A 18 5.19 -25.63 2.09
CA ARG A 18 4.30 -26.77 1.84
C ARG A 18 3.22 -26.44 0.82
N LYS A 19 2.58 -25.26 0.91
CA LYS A 19 1.59 -24.82 -0.09
C LYS A 19 2.22 -24.54 -1.46
N GLY A 20 3.44 -24.00 -1.49
CA GLY A 20 4.22 -23.89 -2.71
C GLY A 20 4.51 -25.24 -3.36
N ILE A 21 4.95 -26.24 -2.58
CA ILE A 21 5.25 -27.59 -3.08
C ILE A 21 3.99 -28.34 -3.52
N GLU A 22 2.89 -28.27 -2.77
CA GLU A 22 1.60 -28.86 -3.13
C GLU A 22 1.07 -28.26 -4.45
N PHE A 23 1.27 -26.96 -4.68
CA PHE A 23 0.92 -26.29 -5.94
C PHE A 23 1.79 -26.77 -7.12
N PHE A 24 3.12 -26.85 -6.95
CA PHE A 24 3.99 -27.40 -8.00
C PHE A 24 3.70 -28.87 -8.30
N ARG A 25 3.35 -29.69 -7.30
CA ARG A 25 2.99 -31.12 -7.51
C ARG A 25 1.58 -31.30 -8.11
N GLY A 26 0.63 -30.43 -7.79
CA GLY A 26 -0.75 -30.50 -8.26
C GLY A 26 -1.00 -29.85 -9.63
N GLY A 27 -0.40 -28.69 -9.89
CA GLY A 27 -0.61 -27.92 -11.13
C GLY A 27 0.20 -28.42 -12.33
N LEU A 28 1.43 -28.91 -12.12
CA LEU A 28 2.27 -29.36 -13.23
C LEU A 28 1.77 -30.66 -13.87
N ARG A 29 1.12 -31.55 -13.11
CA ARG A 29 0.64 -32.83 -13.65
C ARG A 29 -0.63 -32.72 -14.49
N SER A 30 -1.46 -31.69 -14.29
CA SER A 30 -2.63 -31.42 -15.14
C SER A 30 -2.35 -30.41 -16.27
N SER A 31 -1.43 -29.46 -16.07
CA SER A 31 -1.17 -28.39 -17.04
C SER A 31 -0.21 -28.76 -18.18
N VAL A 32 0.68 -29.76 -18.01
CA VAL A 32 1.70 -30.09 -19.03
C VAL A 32 1.10 -30.81 -20.26
N CYS A 33 -0.03 -31.51 -20.10
CA CYS A 33 -0.74 -32.11 -21.24
C CYS A 33 -1.69 -31.14 -21.97
N GLY A 34 -1.84 -29.91 -21.46
CA GLY A 34 -2.75 -28.88 -21.97
C GLY A 34 -2.08 -27.69 -22.65
N LEU A 35 -0.80 -27.79 -23.03
CA LEU A 35 -0.11 -26.82 -23.91
C LEU A 35 -0.69 -26.88 -25.34
N ARG A 36 -2.00 -26.73 -25.49
CA ARG A 36 -2.61 -26.34 -26.76
C ARG A 36 -1.92 -25.06 -27.19
N SER A 37 -1.49 -25.03 -28.45
CA SER A 37 -0.76 -23.94 -29.08
C SER A 37 -1.27 -22.58 -28.60
N ILE A 38 -0.56 -21.98 -27.63
CA ILE A 38 -0.83 -20.61 -27.22
C ILE A 38 -0.61 -19.80 -28.50
N PRO A 39 -1.62 -19.09 -29.01
CA PRO A 39 -1.47 -18.31 -30.22
C PRO A 39 -0.26 -17.39 -30.02
N SER A 40 0.69 -17.46 -30.95
CA SER A 40 1.94 -16.70 -30.84
C SER A 40 1.61 -15.24 -30.52
N PRO A 41 2.26 -14.63 -29.51
CA PRO A 41 2.04 -13.24 -29.16
C PRO A 41 2.40 -12.28 -30.30
N PHE A 42 3.06 -12.78 -31.35
CA PHE A 42 3.41 -12.05 -32.57
C PHE A 42 2.38 -12.21 -33.70
N SER A 43 1.24 -12.86 -33.45
CA SER A 43 0.15 -12.93 -34.43
C SER A 43 -0.39 -11.52 -34.72
N LYS A 44 -0.64 -11.22 -36.02
CA LYS A 44 -1.22 -9.94 -36.46
C LYS A 44 -2.59 -9.66 -35.81
N HIS A 45 -3.27 -10.69 -35.34
CA HIS A 45 -4.59 -10.62 -34.69
C HIS A 45 -4.54 -10.54 -33.15
N THR A 46 -3.37 -10.29 -32.55
CA THR A 46 -3.30 -10.06 -31.10
C THR A 46 -4.04 -8.77 -30.72
N PRO A 47 -4.91 -8.81 -29.69
CA PRO A 47 -5.57 -7.60 -29.21
C PRO A 47 -4.51 -6.63 -28.66
N PRO A 48 -4.72 -5.30 -28.79
CA PRO A 48 -3.74 -4.29 -28.40
C PRO A 48 -3.38 -4.38 -26.91
N CYS A 49 -4.29 -4.79 -26.04
CA CYS A 49 -4.01 -5.00 -24.62
C CYS A 49 -2.94 -6.09 -24.38
N GLU A 50 -2.95 -7.19 -25.14
CA GLU A 50 -1.93 -8.25 -25.02
C GLU A 50 -0.55 -7.76 -25.47
N ARG A 51 -0.49 -6.84 -26.44
CA ARG A 51 0.78 -6.22 -26.85
C ARG A 51 1.35 -5.33 -25.76
N VAL A 52 0.49 -4.59 -25.06
CA VAL A 52 0.88 -3.77 -23.90
C VAL A 52 1.34 -4.67 -22.74
N LEU A 53 0.64 -5.76 -22.46
CA LEU A 53 1.04 -6.72 -21.43
C LEU A 53 2.39 -7.38 -21.77
N LEU A 54 2.58 -7.78 -23.04
CA LEU A 54 3.85 -8.33 -23.52
C LEU A 54 4.98 -7.29 -23.40
N SER A 55 4.74 -6.03 -23.79
CA SER A 55 5.78 -5.00 -23.70
C SER A 55 6.18 -4.70 -22.26
N ILE A 56 5.22 -4.64 -21.33
CA ILE A 56 5.48 -4.50 -19.90
C ILE A 56 6.29 -5.70 -19.38
N THR A 57 5.91 -6.92 -19.78
CA THR A 57 6.63 -8.14 -19.38
C THR A 57 8.07 -8.14 -19.89
N LEU A 58 8.27 -7.83 -21.18
CA LEU A 58 9.61 -7.74 -21.78
C LEU A 58 10.44 -6.65 -21.11
N GLY A 59 9.85 -5.50 -20.81
CA GLY A 59 10.50 -4.42 -20.08
C GLY A 59 10.97 -4.85 -18.69
N LEU A 60 10.11 -5.53 -17.93
CA LEU A 60 10.45 -6.08 -16.61
C LEU A 60 11.55 -7.15 -16.67
N VAL A 61 11.43 -8.08 -17.62
CA VAL A 61 12.42 -9.14 -17.83
C VAL A 61 13.77 -8.53 -18.21
N ALA A 62 13.80 -7.60 -19.17
CA ALA A 62 15.01 -6.91 -19.58
C ALA A 62 15.62 -6.11 -18.41
N TYR A 63 14.81 -5.39 -17.65
CA TYR A 63 15.26 -4.64 -16.47
C TYR A 63 15.89 -5.56 -15.42
N HIS A 64 15.27 -6.70 -15.10
CA HIS A 64 15.82 -7.62 -14.11
C HIS A 64 17.03 -8.40 -14.60
N ILE A 65 17.07 -8.82 -15.87
CA ILE A 65 18.27 -9.42 -16.46
C ILE A 65 19.40 -8.40 -16.46
N TRP A 66 19.13 -7.16 -16.86
CA TRP A 66 20.11 -6.07 -16.81
C TRP A 66 20.60 -5.86 -15.37
N ALA A 67 19.71 -5.77 -14.38
CA ALA A 67 20.10 -5.60 -12.98
C ALA A 67 20.91 -6.78 -12.44
N LEU A 68 20.53 -8.03 -12.76
CA LEU A 68 21.29 -9.22 -12.34
C LEU A 68 22.65 -9.30 -13.05
N ALA A 69 22.69 -9.03 -14.34
CA ALA A 69 23.92 -9.00 -15.12
C ALA A 69 24.82 -7.86 -14.64
N TYR A 70 24.23 -6.72 -14.31
CA TYR A 70 24.91 -5.61 -13.66
C TYR A 70 25.57 -6.09 -12.38
N ILE A 71 24.80 -6.66 -11.43
CA ILE A 71 25.27 -7.17 -10.13
C ILE A 71 26.37 -8.24 -10.27
N GLN A 72 26.25 -9.14 -11.25
CA GLN A 72 27.12 -10.31 -11.38
C GLN A 72 28.35 -10.09 -12.26
N PHE A 73 28.19 -9.48 -13.44
CA PHE A 73 29.23 -9.42 -14.48
C PHE A 73 30.00 -8.12 -14.53
N PHE A 74 29.52 -7.08 -13.86
CA PHE A 74 30.31 -5.88 -13.67
C PHE A 74 30.79 -5.85 -12.20
N PRO A 75 31.71 -6.76 -11.82
CA PRO A 75 32.29 -6.72 -10.50
C PRO A 75 33.06 -5.43 -10.31
N HIS A 76 33.55 -4.75 -11.35
CA HIS A 76 34.10 -3.41 -11.17
C HIS A 76 33.04 -2.44 -10.64
N THR A 77 31.81 -2.41 -11.17
CA THR A 77 30.75 -1.50 -10.67
C THR A 77 30.03 -1.96 -9.41
N ASN A 78 30.07 -3.25 -9.03
CA ASN A 78 29.52 -3.75 -7.75
C ASN A 78 30.56 -3.96 -6.65
N ARG A 79 31.84 -4.17 -6.99
CA ARG A 79 32.94 -3.88 -6.06
C ARG A 79 32.92 -2.39 -5.72
N ILE A 80 32.54 -1.53 -6.67
CA ILE A 80 32.33 -0.10 -6.39
C ILE A 80 31.23 0.15 -5.35
N THR A 81 30.23 -0.71 -5.17
CA THR A 81 29.30 -0.54 -4.03
C THR A 81 29.84 -1.18 -2.76
N ASP A 82 30.58 -2.31 -2.88
CA ASP A 82 31.13 -3.02 -1.72
C ASP A 82 32.66 -2.85 -1.53
N VAL A 83 33.02 -1.93 -0.65
CA VAL A 83 34.38 -1.58 -0.22
C VAL A 83 35.18 -2.81 0.22
N PHE A 84 34.57 -3.77 0.94
CA PHE A 84 35.28 -4.95 1.44
C PHE A 84 35.52 -5.97 0.34
N LEU A 85 34.53 -6.18 -0.53
CA LEU A 85 34.66 -7.06 -1.69
C LEU A 85 35.62 -6.49 -2.74
N ALA A 86 35.69 -5.16 -2.87
CA ALA A 86 36.58 -4.46 -3.78
C ALA A 86 38.05 -4.56 -3.40
N SER A 87 38.32 -4.33 -2.11
CA SER A 87 39.65 -4.28 -1.55
C SER A 87 40.17 -5.65 -1.10
N ASP A 88 39.33 -6.68 -1.20
CA ASP A 88 39.58 -8.03 -0.67
C ASP A 88 40.09 -7.98 0.79
N THR A 89 39.47 -7.10 1.59
CA THR A 89 39.84 -6.89 2.99
C THR A 89 38.90 -7.69 3.88
N PRO A 90 39.43 -8.47 4.83
CA PRO A 90 38.57 -9.12 5.81
C PRO A 90 37.97 -8.06 6.73
N ILE A 91 36.74 -8.29 7.20
CA ILE A 91 36.00 -7.32 8.03
C ILE A 91 36.74 -6.89 9.30
N ASN A 92 37.62 -7.74 9.83
CA ASN A 92 38.42 -7.49 11.03
C ASN A 92 39.77 -6.82 10.74
N ALA A 93 40.08 -6.46 9.49
CA ALA A 93 41.34 -5.79 9.14
C ALA A 93 41.51 -4.46 9.90
N ALA A 94 42.74 -4.07 10.22
CA ALA A 94 42.98 -2.74 10.79
C ALA A 94 42.45 -1.63 9.86
N SER A 95 41.87 -0.56 10.42
CA SER A 95 41.31 0.55 9.63
C SER A 95 42.34 1.22 8.71
N VAL A 96 43.61 1.24 9.11
CA VAL A 96 44.73 1.71 8.29
C VAL A 96 44.91 0.85 7.04
N LEU A 97 44.90 -0.48 7.19
CA LEU A 97 44.99 -1.41 6.06
C LEU A 97 43.77 -1.31 5.14
N LEU A 98 42.57 -1.09 5.72
CA LEU A 98 41.36 -0.87 4.94
C LEU A 98 41.51 0.36 4.04
N ARG A 99 41.92 1.52 4.61
CA ARG A 99 42.14 2.75 3.84
C ARG A 99 43.17 2.54 2.73
N GLU A 100 44.33 1.95 3.07
CA GLU A 100 45.41 1.69 2.11
C GLU A 100 44.96 0.81 0.95
N ARG A 101 44.25 -0.29 1.21
CA ARG A 101 43.78 -1.18 0.14
C ARG A 101 42.67 -0.56 -0.70
N VAL A 102 41.78 0.21 -0.09
CA VAL A 102 40.66 0.84 -0.80
C VAL A 102 41.18 1.97 -1.69
N THR A 103 42.13 2.80 -1.24
CA THR A 103 42.76 3.81 -2.12
C THR A 103 43.54 3.17 -3.27
N LYS A 104 44.14 1.99 -3.04
CA LYS A 104 44.89 1.27 -4.08
C LYS A 104 44.01 0.53 -5.10
N HIS A 105 42.91 -0.06 -4.67
CA HIS A 105 42.12 -0.99 -5.49
C HIS A 105 40.71 -0.49 -5.86
N ALA A 106 40.22 0.56 -5.22
CA ALA A 106 38.86 1.06 -5.39
C ALA A 106 38.83 2.55 -5.80
N THR A 107 39.77 3.00 -6.64
CA THR A 107 39.81 4.39 -7.12
C THR A 107 38.51 4.81 -7.83
N GLY A 108 37.90 3.91 -8.61
CA GLY A 108 36.62 4.16 -9.27
C GLY A 108 35.39 4.09 -8.35
N LEU A 109 35.55 3.69 -7.08
CA LEU A 109 34.45 3.64 -6.12
C LEU A 109 33.96 5.04 -5.79
N PHE A 110 34.89 5.92 -5.44
CA PHE A 110 34.58 7.27 -5.00
C PHE A 110 34.09 8.18 -6.12
N GLU A 111 34.47 7.93 -7.37
CA GLU A 111 34.00 8.71 -8.53
C GLU A 111 32.50 8.55 -8.80
N ARG A 112 31.90 7.42 -8.40
CA ARG A 112 30.44 7.25 -8.50
C ARG A 112 29.71 7.87 -7.31
N LEU A 113 30.31 7.78 -6.14
CA LEU A 113 29.78 8.37 -4.91
C LEU A 113 29.68 9.90 -4.99
N THR A 114 30.48 10.53 -5.86
CA THR A 114 30.51 11.97 -6.09
C THR A 114 29.39 12.54 -6.93
N ASP A 115 28.62 11.74 -7.66
CA ASP A 115 27.53 12.26 -8.49
C ASP A 115 26.41 12.92 -7.65
N THR A 116 26.48 12.74 -6.33
CA THR A 116 25.45 13.10 -5.37
C THR A 116 26.05 13.96 -4.24
N TYR A 117 26.05 15.27 -4.46
CA TYR A 117 26.16 16.37 -3.46
C TYR A 117 27.44 16.53 -2.61
N VAL A 118 28.31 15.53 -2.45
CA VAL A 118 29.50 15.62 -1.57
C VAL A 118 30.79 15.45 -2.39
N PRO A 119 31.80 16.33 -2.22
CA PRO A 119 33.09 16.17 -2.92
C PRO A 119 33.76 14.84 -2.54
N ALA A 120 34.42 14.20 -3.52
CA ALA A 120 34.88 12.79 -3.45
C ALA A 120 35.64 12.46 -2.17
N GLY A 121 36.59 13.32 -1.82
CA GLY A 121 37.43 13.14 -0.65
C GLY A 121 36.63 13.17 0.64
N ALA A 122 35.69 14.10 0.78
CA ALA A 122 34.90 14.25 2.00
C ALA A 122 33.94 13.06 2.21
N ALA A 123 33.31 12.56 1.15
CA ALA A 123 32.45 11.37 1.22
C ALA A 123 33.26 10.11 1.59
N ALA A 124 34.45 9.96 0.99
CA ALA A 124 35.37 8.87 1.31
C ALA A 124 35.81 8.91 2.78
N ASP A 125 36.24 10.09 3.24
CA ASP A 125 36.73 10.28 4.60
C ASP A 125 35.63 10.02 5.64
N GLU A 126 34.40 10.48 5.37
CA GLU A 126 33.24 10.23 6.24
C GLU A 126 32.87 8.75 6.27
N LEU A 127 32.86 8.06 5.12
CA LEU A 127 32.65 6.62 5.06
C LEU A 127 33.72 5.88 5.87
N PHE A 128 35.00 6.19 5.65
CA PHE A 128 36.09 5.58 6.40
C PHE A 128 36.01 5.88 7.89
N ARG A 129 35.57 7.09 8.27
CA ARG A 129 35.35 7.46 9.68
C ARG A 129 34.33 6.52 10.31
N ARG A 130 33.21 6.23 9.65
CA ARG A 130 32.19 5.29 10.14
C ARG A 130 32.66 3.83 10.13
N LEU A 131 33.41 3.44 9.09
CA LEU A 131 34.02 2.11 8.96
C LEU A 131 35.22 1.88 9.90
N THR A 132 35.67 2.87 10.69
CA THR A 132 36.73 2.63 11.70
C THR A 132 36.26 1.67 12.79
N SER A 133 34.99 1.72 13.16
CA SER A 133 34.38 0.86 14.18
C SER A 133 33.95 -0.48 13.60
N PHE A 134 34.09 -1.57 14.36
CA PHE A 134 33.61 -2.89 13.94
C PHE A 134 32.10 -2.90 13.67
N GLU A 135 31.33 -2.19 14.51
CA GLU A 135 29.88 -2.06 14.35
C GLU A 135 29.50 -1.35 13.04
N GLY A 136 30.21 -0.27 12.69
CA GLY A 136 30.00 0.43 11.41
C GLY A 136 30.22 -0.47 10.20
N ARG A 137 31.22 -1.37 10.26
CA ARG A 137 31.47 -2.36 9.19
C ARG A 137 30.39 -3.42 9.13
N LYS A 138 29.86 -3.85 10.28
CA LYS A 138 28.74 -4.79 10.35
C LYS A 138 27.48 -4.17 9.72
N ILE A 139 27.16 -2.93 10.07
CA ILE A 139 26.03 -2.19 9.48
C ILE A 139 26.25 -2.06 7.97
N TYR A 140 27.43 -1.65 7.52
CA TYR A 140 27.76 -1.53 6.11
C TYR A 140 27.46 -2.81 5.31
N LEU A 141 27.88 -3.98 5.80
CA LEU A 141 27.61 -5.24 5.12
C LEU A 141 26.11 -5.59 5.07
N GLN A 142 25.33 -5.09 6.02
CA GLN A 142 23.87 -5.29 6.09
C GLN A 142 23.09 -4.35 5.17
N VAL A 143 23.43 -3.06 5.15
CA VAL A 143 22.61 -2.01 4.53
C VAL A 143 23.25 -1.36 3.29
N GLY A 144 24.55 -1.51 3.08
CA GLY A 144 25.32 -0.86 2.00
C GLY A 144 25.92 0.50 2.40
N GLU A 145 26.52 1.21 1.43
CA GLU A 145 27.16 2.50 1.65
C GLU A 145 26.19 3.68 1.82
N GLU A 146 25.05 3.64 1.12
CA GLU A 146 24.12 4.77 1.01
C GLU A 146 23.65 5.30 2.38
N PRO A 147 23.19 4.45 3.33
CA PRO A 147 22.72 4.94 4.64
C PRO A 147 23.85 5.52 5.50
N LEU A 148 25.09 5.02 5.33
CA LEU A 148 26.24 5.53 6.06
C LEU A 148 26.66 6.91 5.59
N LEU A 149 26.38 7.25 4.33
CA LEU A 149 26.77 8.52 3.74
C LEU A 149 25.68 9.58 3.86
N TYR A 150 24.44 9.22 3.53
CA TYR A 150 23.34 10.19 3.42
C TYR A 150 22.55 10.36 4.72
N CYS A 151 22.62 9.42 5.67
CA CYS A 151 21.94 9.60 6.94
C CYS A 151 22.79 10.40 7.93
N LEU A 152 22.54 11.72 7.99
CA LEU A 152 23.18 12.65 8.91
C LEU A 152 22.76 12.43 10.38
N PHE A 153 21.53 11.96 10.60
CA PHE A 153 20.96 11.78 11.95
C PHE A 153 21.07 10.37 12.50
N CYS A 154 21.60 9.41 11.73
CA CYS A 154 21.73 8.04 12.17
C CYS A 154 22.92 7.88 13.12
N VAL A 155 22.66 7.52 14.38
CA VAL A 155 23.70 7.28 15.39
C VAL A 155 23.72 5.81 15.78
N ARG A 156 22.55 5.20 15.92
CA ARG A 156 22.40 3.79 16.31
C ARG A 156 22.27 2.89 15.08
N PRO A 157 22.65 1.60 15.20
CA PRO A 157 22.50 0.64 14.10
C PRO A 157 21.07 0.56 13.54
N ASP A 158 20.06 0.71 14.39
CA ASP A 158 18.65 0.62 13.98
C ASP A 158 18.19 1.84 13.18
N ASP A 159 18.80 3.01 13.39
CA ASP A 159 18.49 4.22 12.62
C ASP A 159 18.82 4.01 11.13
N TYR A 160 19.96 3.38 10.84
CA TYR A 160 20.37 3.04 9.48
C TYR A 160 19.43 2.03 8.81
N LYS A 161 18.94 1.05 9.57
CA LYS A 161 17.96 0.07 9.06
C LYS A 161 16.65 0.76 8.71
N LEU A 162 16.16 1.63 9.60
CA LEU A 162 14.95 2.42 9.37
C LEU A 162 15.09 3.36 8.17
N TYR A 163 16.26 3.97 7.97
CA TYR A 163 16.54 4.83 6.82
C TYR A 163 16.35 4.10 5.48
N THR A 164 16.76 2.83 5.37
CA THR A 164 16.59 2.04 4.14
C THR A 164 15.18 1.50 3.90
N LEU A 165 14.31 1.55 4.91
CA LEU A 165 13.00 0.90 4.84
C LEU A 165 12.07 1.54 3.79
N PRO A 166 11.98 2.88 3.66
CA PRO A 166 11.17 3.53 2.64
C PRO A 166 11.56 3.16 1.21
N THR A 167 12.87 3.11 0.90
CA THR A 167 13.34 2.78 -0.47
C THR A 167 13.02 1.32 -0.83
N ARG A 168 13.14 0.40 0.14
CA ARG A 168 12.72 -1.00 -0.02
C ARG A 168 11.20 -1.10 -0.22
N LEU A 169 10.40 -0.43 0.62
CA LEU A 169 8.95 -0.39 0.47
C LEU A 169 8.53 0.17 -0.89
N ALA A 170 9.14 1.26 -1.34
CA ALA A 170 8.87 1.86 -2.65
C ALA A 170 9.18 0.88 -3.78
N SER A 171 10.30 0.15 -3.71
CA SER A 171 10.64 -0.90 -4.67
C SER A 171 9.54 -1.97 -4.73
N TYR A 172 9.11 -2.52 -3.59
CA TYR A 172 8.02 -3.51 -3.57
C TYR A 172 6.68 -2.93 -4.04
N ALA A 173 6.37 -1.67 -3.74
CA ALA A 173 5.15 -1.00 -4.19
C ALA A 173 5.11 -0.86 -5.72
N VAL A 174 6.23 -0.47 -6.34
CA VAL A 174 6.34 -0.40 -7.81
C VAL A 174 6.12 -1.78 -8.45
N HIS A 175 6.75 -2.82 -7.90
CA HIS A 175 6.57 -4.19 -8.42
C HIS A 175 5.15 -4.71 -8.18
N PHE A 176 4.54 -4.37 -7.05
CA PHE A 176 3.14 -4.67 -6.77
C PHE A 176 2.21 -4.05 -7.81
N LEU A 177 2.45 -2.80 -8.20
CA LEU A 177 1.68 -2.13 -9.24
C LEU A 177 1.89 -2.77 -10.61
N LEU A 178 3.14 -3.01 -11.02
CA LEU A 178 3.47 -3.59 -12.32
C LEU A 178 2.95 -5.04 -12.46
N LEU A 179 3.15 -5.88 -11.44
CA LEU A 179 2.61 -7.24 -11.41
C LEU A 179 1.08 -7.23 -11.26
N GLY A 180 0.53 -6.24 -10.56
CA GLY A 180 -0.90 -5.98 -10.51
C GLY A 180 -1.48 -5.75 -11.90
N ILE A 181 -0.82 -4.93 -12.73
CA ILE A 181 -1.19 -4.69 -14.13
C ILE A 181 -1.08 -5.97 -14.97
N LEU A 182 0.00 -6.73 -14.80
CA LEU A 182 0.21 -7.99 -15.52
C LEU A 182 -0.81 -9.09 -15.17
N THR A 183 -1.39 -9.02 -13.98
CA THR A 183 -2.38 -9.99 -13.47
C THR A 183 -3.82 -9.44 -13.48
N ILE A 184 -4.07 -8.36 -14.22
CA ILE A 184 -5.41 -7.82 -14.46
C ILE A 184 -6.30 -8.91 -15.10
N GLY A 185 -7.55 -9.01 -14.65
CA GLY A 185 -8.50 -9.99 -15.15
C GLY A 185 -9.13 -9.59 -16.49
N ASP A 186 -9.72 -10.58 -17.15
CA ASP A 186 -10.37 -10.48 -18.46
C ASP A 186 -11.37 -9.30 -18.59
N PRO A 187 -12.30 -9.02 -17.64
CA PRO A 187 -13.28 -7.94 -17.83
C PRO A 187 -12.61 -6.56 -17.92
N THR A 188 -11.59 -6.35 -17.10
CA THR A 188 -10.78 -5.12 -17.11
C THR A 188 -9.92 -5.00 -18.37
N LEU A 189 -9.42 -6.12 -18.91
CA LEU A 189 -8.71 -6.12 -20.19
C LEU A 189 -9.63 -5.80 -21.36
N GLN A 190 -10.89 -6.26 -21.33
CA GLN A 190 -11.90 -5.92 -22.35
C GLN A 190 -12.23 -4.42 -22.33
N LEU A 191 -12.40 -3.82 -21.14
CA LEU A 191 -12.57 -2.39 -21.00
C LEU A 191 -11.37 -1.61 -21.54
N LEU A 192 -10.15 -2.03 -21.20
CA LEU A 192 -8.93 -1.42 -21.70
C LEU A 192 -8.84 -1.52 -23.23
N ASN A 193 -9.19 -2.67 -23.79
CA ASN A 193 -9.22 -2.89 -25.23
C ASN A 193 -10.21 -1.93 -25.91
N SER A 194 -11.42 -1.79 -25.36
CA SER A 194 -12.43 -0.85 -25.88
C SER A 194 -11.97 0.61 -25.82
N ALA A 195 -11.28 1.00 -24.73
CA ALA A 195 -10.72 2.34 -24.56
C ALA A 195 -9.59 2.62 -25.56
N LEU A 196 -8.67 1.66 -25.75
CA LEU A 196 -7.57 1.74 -26.70
C LEU A 196 -8.07 1.80 -28.15
N THR A 197 -9.11 1.02 -28.50
CA THR A 197 -9.71 1.09 -29.84
C THR A 197 -10.43 2.42 -30.09
N ARG A 198 -11.08 2.99 -29.06
CA ARG A 198 -11.76 4.29 -29.17
C ARG A 198 -10.77 5.44 -29.39
N SER A 199 -9.57 5.34 -28.82
CA SER A 199 -8.55 6.39 -28.95
C SER A 199 -7.85 6.47 -30.31
N ARG A 200 -8.19 5.60 -31.28
CA ARG A 200 -7.62 5.67 -32.63
C ARG A 200 -8.44 6.66 -33.47
N PRO A 201 -7.98 7.91 -33.65
CA PRO A 201 -8.71 8.91 -34.43
C PRO A 201 -8.94 8.38 -35.84
N ASP A 202 -10.20 8.47 -36.26
CA ASP A 202 -10.78 8.07 -37.52
C ASP A 202 -9.82 8.16 -38.73
N GLN A 203 -9.34 7.00 -39.18
CA GLN A 203 -8.84 6.80 -40.54
C GLN A 203 -10.02 6.60 -41.53
N SER A 204 -11.23 6.99 -41.17
CA SER A 204 -12.47 6.72 -41.91
C SER A 204 -12.81 7.76 -42.98
N ALA A 205 -11.91 8.69 -43.32
CA ALA A 205 -12.19 9.71 -44.34
C ALA A 205 -11.96 9.29 -45.80
N SER A 206 -11.52 8.06 -46.12
CA SER A 206 -11.18 7.73 -47.51
C SER A 206 -11.30 6.25 -47.90
N SER A 207 -12.51 5.68 -47.84
CA SER A 207 -12.87 4.56 -48.73
C SER A 207 -14.39 4.36 -48.75
N GLU A 208 -15.05 5.29 -49.44
CA GLU A 208 -16.39 5.09 -49.98
C GLU A 208 -16.26 4.15 -51.20
N LYS A 209 -16.21 2.84 -50.96
CA LYS A 209 -16.24 1.84 -52.05
C LYS A 209 -17.32 0.80 -51.76
N THR A 210 -18.51 1.11 -52.26
CA THR A 210 -19.60 0.22 -52.70
C THR A 210 -19.49 -1.23 -52.21
N GLU A 211 -20.14 -1.54 -51.08
CA GLU A 211 -20.18 -2.89 -50.53
C GLU A 211 -21.58 -3.51 -50.72
N SER A 212 -21.61 -4.59 -51.50
CA SER A 212 -22.77 -5.46 -51.71
C SER A 212 -23.22 -6.13 -50.40
N PRO A 213 -24.54 -6.37 -50.22
CA PRO A 213 -25.09 -7.00 -49.02
C PRO A 213 -24.64 -8.46 -48.92
N SER A 214 -23.61 -8.71 -48.11
CA SER A 214 -23.13 -10.05 -47.80
C SER A 214 -23.95 -10.65 -46.65
N PRO A 215 -24.26 -11.96 -46.68
CA PRO A 215 -25.15 -12.62 -45.74
C PRO A 215 -24.62 -12.55 -44.30
N VAL A 216 -25.54 -12.26 -43.38
CA VAL A 216 -25.35 -12.18 -41.92
C VAL A 216 -24.79 -13.52 -41.40
N SER A 217 -23.47 -13.65 -41.38
CA SER A 217 -22.81 -14.77 -40.71
C SER A 217 -22.74 -14.46 -39.22
N ASN A 218 -23.33 -15.35 -38.40
CA ASN A 218 -23.33 -15.28 -36.94
C ASN A 218 -21.89 -15.37 -36.41
N SER A 219 -21.21 -14.23 -36.32
CA SER A 219 -19.81 -14.08 -35.90
C SER A 219 -19.63 -14.16 -34.38
N SER A 220 -20.68 -14.46 -33.62
CA SER A 220 -20.66 -14.59 -32.16
C SER A 220 -19.84 -15.79 -31.65
N ASP A 221 -19.61 -16.82 -32.48
CA ASP A 221 -18.99 -18.08 -32.01
C ASP A 221 -17.44 -18.09 -32.07
N LYS A 222 -16.80 -17.02 -32.54
CA LYS A 222 -15.32 -16.91 -32.53
C LYS A 222 -14.83 -15.87 -31.53
N GLN A 223 -15.39 -15.84 -30.33
CA GLN A 223 -14.69 -15.25 -29.19
C GLN A 223 -13.44 -16.08 -28.92
N GLY A 224 -12.33 -15.67 -29.51
CA GLY A 224 -11.02 -16.29 -29.35
C GLY A 224 -10.70 -16.42 -27.86
N TYR A 225 -10.27 -17.62 -27.47
CA TYR A 225 -9.82 -17.93 -26.13
C TYR A 225 -8.80 -16.89 -25.66
N GLN A 226 -9.12 -16.16 -24.58
CA GLN A 226 -8.17 -15.29 -23.89
C GLN A 226 -7.64 -16.01 -22.65
N PRO A 227 -6.31 -16.18 -22.51
CA PRO A 227 -5.73 -16.80 -21.34
C PRO A 227 -5.91 -15.87 -20.12
N SER A 228 -6.52 -16.36 -19.05
CA SER A 228 -6.68 -15.57 -17.83
C SER A 228 -5.43 -15.65 -16.95
N ARG A 229 -4.91 -14.51 -16.51
CA ARG A 229 -3.76 -14.40 -15.59
C ARG A 229 -4.16 -14.03 -14.16
N ALA A 230 -5.47 -13.90 -13.91
CA ALA A 230 -5.98 -13.40 -12.63
C ALA A 230 -5.62 -14.28 -11.43
N ALA A 231 -5.50 -15.60 -11.63
CA ALA A 231 -5.14 -16.53 -10.56
C ALA A 231 -3.74 -16.27 -9.99
N TRP A 232 -2.82 -15.74 -10.82
CA TRP A 232 -1.47 -15.37 -10.38
C TRP A 232 -1.45 -14.21 -9.40
N ARG A 233 -2.51 -13.39 -9.34
CA ARG A 233 -2.57 -12.21 -8.47
C ARG A 233 -2.35 -12.57 -6.99
N ARG A 234 -2.96 -13.66 -6.52
CA ARG A 234 -2.80 -14.13 -5.14
C ARG A 234 -1.37 -14.58 -4.89
N TYR A 235 -0.79 -15.36 -5.80
CA TYR A 235 0.58 -15.85 -5.66
C TYR A 235 1.61 -14.72 -5.73
N ALA A 236 1.47 -13.80 -6.68
CA ALA A 236 2.32 -12.62 -6.79
C ALA A 236 2.25 -11.77 -5.52
N LEU A 237 1.05 -11.54 -4.96
CA LEU A 237 0.88 -10.86 -3.67
C LEU A 237 1.63 -11.60 -2.54
N PHE A 238 1.46 -12.92 -2.42
CA PHE A 238 2.14 -13.70 -1.39
C PHE A 238 3.66 -13.66 -1.54
N VAL A 239 4.19 -13.75 -2.76
CA VAL A 239 5.63 -13.66 -3.03
C VAL A 239 6.16 -12.25 -2.72
N LEU A 240 5.43 -11.20 -3.07
CA LEU A 240 5.82 -9.82 -2.79
C LEU A 240 5.81 -9.52 -1.29
N VAL A 241 4.72 -9.83 -0.60
CA VAL A 241 4.60 -9.60 0.86
C VAL A 241 5.57 -10.50 1.63
N GLY A 242 5.67 -11.78 1.25
CA GLY A 242 6.62 -12.71 1.85
C GLY A 242 8.07 -12.29 1.63
N GLY A 243 8.41 -11.83 0.43
CA GLY A 243 9.72 -11.27 0.10
C GLY A 243 10.04 -10.04 0.97
N LEU A 244 9.12 -9.07 1.04
CA LEU A 244 9.29 -7.86 1.85
C LEU A 244 9.47 -8.20 3.33
N VAL A 245 8.62 -9.06 3.88
CA VAL A 245 8.71 -9.50 5.29
C VAL A 245 10.02 -10.24 5.53
N SER A 246 10.42 -11.14 4.63
CA SER A 246 11.68 -11.87 4.76
C SER A 246 12.88 -10.93 4.73
N GLU A 247 12.83 -9.89 3.89
CA GLU A 247 13.88 -8.90 3.78
C GLU A 247 13.98 -8.02 5.04
N ILE A 248 12.86 -7.50 5.53
CA ILE A 248 12.81 -6.76 6.81
C ILE A 248 13.31 -7.66 7.95
N PHE A 249 12.91 -8.93 7.95
CA PHE A 249 13.36 -9.89 8.96
C PHE A 249 14.87 -10.12 8.90
N THR A 250 15.44 -10.31 7.72
CA THR A 250 16.90 -10.50 7.54
C THR A 250 17.70 -9.29 8.01
N LEU A 251 17.22 -8.08 7.74
CA LEU A 251 17.83 -6.84 8.24
C LEU A 251 17.88 -6.75 9.76
N HIS A 252 16.84 -7.24 10.44
CA HIS A 252 16.73 -7.07 11.89
C HIS A 252 17.34 -8.23 12.69
N ASN A 253 17.32 -9.46 12.16
CA ASN A 253 17.56 -10.66 13.00
C ASN A 253 18.72 -11.55 12.53
N ILE A 254 18.91 -11.77 11.22
CA ILE A 254 19.76 -12.86 10.72
C ILE A 254 21.18 -12.42 10.41
N ALA A 255 21.41 -11.13 10.17
CA ALA A 255 22.66 -10.66 9.61
C ALA A 255 23.80 -10.57 10.65
N ASP A 256 24.04 -11.66 11.38
CA ASP A 256 25.26 -11.81 12.13
C ASP A 256 26.41 -12.10 11.16
N VAL A 257 27.45 -11.29 11.25
CA VAL A 257 28.56 -11.33 10.31
C VAL A 257 29.63 -12.24 10.87
N ARG A 258 29.83 -13.40 10.23
CA ARG A 258 30.84 -14.37 10.66
C ARG A 258 32.20 -14.02 10.05
N VAL A 259 33.28 -14.22 10.80
CA VAL A 259 34.62 -14.03 10.27
C VAL A 259 34.92 -15.16 9.28
N GLY A 260 35.33 -14.83 8.05
CA GLY A 260 35.75 -15.80 7.03
C GLY A 260 34.69 -16.30 6.06
N SER A 261 33.42 -15.90 6.15
CA SER A 261 32.35 -16.32 5.22
C SER A 261 32.38 -15.66 3.84
N GLY A 262 33.38 -14.80 3.56
CA GLY A 262 33.56 -14.15 2.27
C GLY A 262 32.28 -13.46 1.77
N ARG A 263 31.95 -13.66 0.48
CA ARG A 263 30.80 -13.06 -0.22
C ARG A 263 29.44 -13.26 0.48
N TRP A 264 29.28 -14.31 1.29
CA TRP A 264 28.01 -14.59 1.97
C TRP A 264 27.68 -13.59 3.09
N ASN A 265 28.67 -12.86 3.60
CA ASN A 265 28.45 -11.82 4.60
C ASN A 265 27.85 -10.52 4.03
N HIS A 266 27.88 -10.36 2.71
CA HIS A 266 27.47 -9.13 2.04
C HIS A 266 25.97 -9.17 1.79
N TRP A 267 25.22 -9.11 2.89
CA TRP A 267 23.77 -9.29 2.93
C TRP A 267 23.05 -8.31 2.02
N HIS A 268 23.46 -7.03 1.96
CA HIS A 268 22.83 -6.05 1.07
C HIS A 268 22.88 -6.47 -0.41
N VAL A 269 24.02 -6.98 -0.89
CA VAL A 269 24.16 -7.48 -2.27
C VAL A 269 23.36 -8.76 -2.48
N ASN A 270 23.46 -9.71 -1.55
CA ASN A 270 22.80 -11.01 -1.67
C ASN A 270 21.27 -10.89 -1.64
N ILE A 271 20.73 -10.00 -0.79
CA ILE A 271 19.30 -9.69 -0.74
C ILE A 271 18.85 -9.03 -2.04
N LEU A 272 19.61 -8.05 -2.56
CA LEU A 272 19.29 -7.39 -3.82
C LEU A 272 19.28 -8.38 -5.00
N LEU A 273 20.28 -9.27 -5.06
CA LEU A 273 20.36 -10.33 -6.04
C LEU A 273 19.16 -11.28 -5.95
N ALA A 274 18.84 -11.75 -4.75
CA ALA A 274 17.70 -12.65 -4.51
C ALA A 274 16.38 -11.99 -4.89
N ARG A 275 16.21 -10.69 -4.60
CA ARG A 275 15.01 -9.92 -4.97
C ARG A 275 14.83 -9.88 -6.48
N HIS A 276 15.86 -9.45 -7.22
CA HIS A 276 15.78 -9.37 -8.69
C HIS A 276 15.60 -10.74 -9.35
N ALA A 277 16.24 -11.79 -8.82
CA ALA A 277 16.04 -13.16 -9.29
C ALA A 277 14.59 -13.61 -9.08
N THR A 278 14.01 -13.31 -7.90
CA THR A 278 12.62 -13.65 -7.57
C THR A 278 11.64 -12.91 -8.48
N PHE A 279 11.84 -11.61 -8.71
CA PHE A 279 10.96 -10.82 -9.57
C PHE A 279 11.08 -11.21 -11.04
N LEU A 280 12.29 -11.52 -11.53
CA LEU A 280 12.50 -12.08 -12.86
C LEU A 280 11.72 -13.38 -13.03
N ALA A 281 11.89 -14.33 -12.10
CA ALA A 281 11.18 -15.60 -12.13
C ALA A 281 9.66 -15.38 -12.11
N LEU A 282 9.15 -14.49 -11.26
CA LEU A 282 7.74 -14.19 -11.16
C LEU A 282 7.19 -13.60 -12.47
N SER A 283 7.88 -12.64 -13.09
CA SER A 283 7.46 -12.06 -14.38
C SER A 283 7.43 -13.10 -15.51
N ILE A 284 8.42 -13.97 -15.58
CA ILE A 284 8.48 -15.06 -16.57
C ILE A 284 7.34 -16.06 -16.32
N LEU A 285 7.12 -16.49 -15.09
CA LEU A 285 6.08 -17.47 -14.74
C LEU A 285 4.68 -16.93 -15.01
N VAL A 286 4.39 -15.69 -14.61
CA VAL A 286 3.07 -15.06 -14.85
C VAL A 286 2.73 -14.98 -16.34
N TYR A 287 3.73 -14.75 -17.20
CA TYR A 287 3.52 -14.64 -18.64
C TYR A 287 3.48 -16.01 -19.35
N LEU A 288 4.42 -16.91 -19.03
CA LEU A 288 4.56 -18.20 -19.72
C LEU A 288 3.59 -19.28 -19.24
N LEU A 289 3.06 -19.17 -18.02
CA LEU A 289 2.13 -20.14 -17.45
C LEU A 289 0.75 -19.51 -17.24
N PRO A 290 0.02 -19.15 -18.32
CA PRO A 290 -1.35 -18.69 -18.16
C PRO A 290 -2.16 -19.78 -17.44
N THR A 291 -2.88 -19.40 -16.40
CA THR A 291 -3.80 -20.32 -15.75
C THR A 291 -4.97 -20.59 -16.68
N GLU A 292 -5.42 -21.85 -16.75
CA GLU A 292 -6.68 -22.14 -17.43
C GLU A 292 -7.75 -21.21 -16.86
N PRO A 293 -8.55 -20.54 -17.71
CA PRO A 293 -9.63 -19.71 -17.23
C PRO A 293 -10.45 -20.60 -16.33
N GLU A 294 -10.65 -20.15 -15.08
CA GLU A 294 -11.45 -20.85 -14.10
C GLU A 294 -12.83 -21.01 -14.74
N ARG A 295 -13.07 -22.18 -15.35
CA ARG A 295 -14.36 -22.52 -15.93
C ARG A 295 -15.24 -22.78 -14.72
N VAL A 296 -15.77 -21.71 -14.16
CA VAL A 296 -16.85 -21.75 -13.19
C VAL A 296 -18.08 -22.22 -13.97
N SER A 297 -18.09 -23.51 -14.34
CA SER A 297 -19.26 -24.16 -14.89
C SER A 297 -20.16 -24.46 -13.71
N VAL A 298 -21.03 -23.52 -13.34
CA VAL A 298 -22.11 -23.86 -12.43
C VAL A 298 -23.09 -24.71 -13.20
N ARG A 299 -23.24 -25.94 -12.73
CA ARG A 299 -24.23 -26.87 -13.24
C ARG A 299 -25.60 -26.39 -12.76
N THR A 300 -26.20 -25.47 -13.51
CA THR A 300 -27.61 -25.13 -13.33
C THR A 300 -28.47 -26.32 -13.73
N SER A 301 -29.56 -26.56 -12.99
CA SER A 301 -30.50 -27.67 -13.21
C SER A 301 -31.18 -27.65 -14.59
N SER A 302 -31.10 -26.53 -15.31
CA SER A 302 -31.70 -26.32 -16.63
C SER A 302 -30.73 -26.42 -17.82
N GLY A 303 -29.50 -26.87 -17.61
CA GLY A 303 -28.48 -26.96 -18.66
C GLY A 303 -27.37 -25.93 -18.49
N GLN A 304 -26.30 -26.08 -19.27
CA GLN A 304 -25.02 -25.39 -19.12
C GLN A 304 -25.13 -23.94 -19.60
N ALA A 305 -25.43 -23.00 -18.68
CA ALA A 305 -25.48 -21.59 -19.01
C ALA A 305 -24.07 -21.05 -19.36
N PRO A 306 -23.94 -20.16 -20.36
CA PRO A 306 -22.65 -19.58 -20.74
C PRO A 306 -22.05 -18.78 -19.58
N SER A 307 -20.76 -18.99 -19.33
CA SER A 307 -19.98 -18.43 -18.21
C SER A 307 -19.97 -16.89 -18.16
N THR A 308 -20.29 -16.22 -19.27
CA THR A 308 -20.36 -14.77 -19.36
C THR A 308 -21.52 -14.19 -18.56
N ILE A 309 -22.70 -14.81 -18.62
CA ILE A 309 -23.88 -14.38 -17.85
C ILE A 309 -23.63 -14.61 -16.36
N GLN A 310 -22.90 -15.66 -16.02
CA GLN A 310 -22.55 -15.97 -14.64
C GLN A 310 -21.52 -14.99 -14.05
N GLY A 311 -20.49 -14.62 -14.81
CA GLY A 311 -19.57 -13.56 -14.42
C GLY A 311 -20.28 -12.22 -14.25
N ALA A 312 -21.21 -11.89 -15.16
CA ALA A 312 -22.05 -10.70 -15.04
C ALA A 312 -22.96 -10.75 -13.81
N LEU A 313 -23.59 -11.89 -13.51
CA LEU A 313 -24.40 -12.08 -12.31
C LEU A 313 -23.56 -12.00 -11.03
N TYR A 314 -22.35 -12.54 -11.02
CA TYR A 314 -21.46 -12.43 -9.87
C TYR A 314 -20.98 -10.98 -9.67
N ALA A 315 -20.65 -10.29 -10.76
CA ALA A 315 -20.32 -8.86 -10.73
C ALA A 315 -21.52 -8.02 -10.27
N LEU A 316 -22.73 -8.29 -10.77
CA LEU A 316 -23.96 -7.64 -10.34
C LEU A 316 -24.29 -7.92 -8.88
N ASN A 317 -24.14 -9.16 -8.42
CA ASN A 317 -24.40 -9.50 -7.03
C ASN A 317 -23.36 -8.83 -6.13
N SER A 318 -22.09 -8.84 -6.53
CA SER A 318 -21.02 -8.11 -5.86
C SER A 318 -21.33 -6.61 -5.78
N THR A 319 -21.67 -5.95 -6.89
CA THR A 319 -22.02 -4.52 -6.88
C THR A 319 -23.26 -4.26 -6.04
N THR A 320 -24.26 -5.14 -6.08
CA THR A 320 -25.48 -5.03 -5.27
C THR A 320 -25.14 -5.11 -3.78
N THR A 321 -24.26 -6.03 -3.36
CA THR A 321 -23.81 -6.12 -1.96
C THR A 321 -23.03 -4.89 -1.54
N THR A 322 -22.12 -4.35 -2.38
CA THR A 322 -21.43 -3.10 -2.05
C THR A 322 -22.40 -1.93 -1.98
N LEU A 323 -23.39 -1.85 -2.86
CA LEU A 323 -24.42 -0.80 -2.84
C LEU A 323 -25.31 -0.91 -1.59
N GLN A 324 -25.65 -2.13 -1.17
CA GLN A 324 -26.40 -2.36 0.07
C GLN A 324 -25.59 -1.95 1.29
N VAL A 325 -24.30 -2.28 1.35
CA VAL A 325 -23.40 -1.89 2.44
C VAL A 325 -23.22 -0.37 2.49
N THR A 326 -23.02 0.29 1.35
CA THR A 326 -22.89 1.76 1.32
C THR A 326 -24.20 2.44 1.68
N LEU A 327 -25.36 1.93 1.24
CA LEU A 327 -26.66 2.43 1.66
C LEU A 327 -26.88 2.27 3.16
N ALA A 328 -26.56 1.10 3.72
CA ALA A 328 -26.66 0.86 5.17
C ALA A 328 -25.75 1.82 5.96
N HIS A 329 -24.54 2.09 5.47
CA HIS A 329 -23.61 3.02 6.10
C HIS A 329 -24.11 4.47 6.02
N LEU A 330 -24.71 4.89 4.89
CA LEU A 330 -25.34 6.20 4.76
C LEU A 330 -26.56 6.33 5.69
N GLN A 331 -27.38 5.28 5.79
CA GLN A 331 -28.52 5.25 6.71
C GLN A 331 -28.06 5.35 8.17
N ALA A 332 -27.02 4.61 8.56
CA ALA A 332 -26.42 4.70 9.88
C ALA A 332 -25.88 6.10 10.18
N LEU A 333 -25.23 6.76 9.21
CA LEU A 333 -24.78 8.15 9.35
C LEU A 333 -25.95 9.11 9.51
N THR A 334 -27.03 8.95 8.73
CA THR A 334 -28.22 9.80 8.87
C THR A 334 -28.90 9.62 10.22
N LEU A 335 -29.05 8.38 10.70
CA LEU A 335 -29.58 8.10 12.03
C LEU A 335 -28.68 8.65 13.14
N SER A 336 -27.36 8.55 12.99
CA SER A 336 -26.44 9.12 13.97
C SER A 336 -26.54 10.64 14.05
N ASN A 337 -26.68 11.32 12.90
CA ASN A 337 -26.87 12.77 12.87
C ASN A 337 -28.23 13.16 13.44
N ASP A 338 -29.28 12.37 13.17
CA ASP A 338 -30.63 12.65 13.68
C ASP A 338 -30.72 12.41 15.19
N VAL A 339 -30.08 11.35 15.71
CA VAL A 339 -29.96 11.11 17.17
C VAL A 339 -29.17 12.23 17.84
N VAL A 340 -28.05 12.67 17.26
CA VAL A 340 -27.29 13.82 17.79
C VAL A 340 -28.09 15.13 17.69
N ALA A 341 -28.92 15.27 16.66
CA ALA A 341 -29.75 16.44 16.46
C ALA A 341 -30.98 16.46 17.35
N THR A 342 -31.51 15.32 17.80
CA THR A 342 -32.72 15.21 18.64
C THR A 342 -32.40 15.09 20.13
N ASP A 343 -31.31 14.42 20.50
CA ASP A 343 -30.87 14.27 21.88
C ASP A 343 -30.30 15.59 22.45
N ALA A 344 -31.03 16.18 23.38
CA ALA A 344 -30.66 17.43 24.03
C ALA A 344 -29.35 17.32 24.83
N GLY A 345 -29.03 16.15 25.39
CA GLY A 345 -27.80 15.89 26.13
C GLY A 345 -26.58 15.87 25.23
N LEU A 346 -26.66 15.19 24.08
CA LEU A 346 -25.58 15.18 23.08
C LEU A 346 -25.37 16.55 22.44
N ARG A 347 -26.45 17.31 22.22
CA ARG A 347 -26.37 18.69 21.74
C ARG A 347 -25.66 19.61 22.74
N ALA A 348 -26.03 19.52 24.02
CA ALA A 348 -25.37 20.25 25.09
C ALA A 348 -23.87 19.87 25.21
N LEU A 349 -23.53 18.59 25.04
CA LEU A 349 -22.15 18.12 25.03
C LEU A 349 -21.34 18.67 23.85
N ARG A 350 -21.97 18.75 22.66
CA ARG A 350 -21.36 19.32 21.46
C ARG A 350 -21.13 20.83 21.61
N GLU A 351 -22.12 21.54 22.14
CA GLU A 351 -22.03 22.97 22.44
C GLU A 351 -20.99 23.26 23.53
N ALA A 352 -20.95 22.47 24.60
CA ALA A 352 -19.92 22.57 25.64
C ALA A 352 -18.52 22.34 25.08
N LYS A 353 -18.35 21.36 24.17
CA LYS A 353 -17.06 21.08 23.51
C LYS A 353 -16.67 22.17 22.51
N ALA A 354 -17.65 22.77 21.82
CA ALA A 354 -17.43 23.92 20.95
C ALA A 354 -17.01 25.16 21.77
N ALA A 355 -17.69 25.41 22.89
CA ALA A 355 -17.34 26.46 23.84
C ALA A 355 -15.93 26.25 24.43
N GLN A 356 -15.58 25.02 24.81
CA GLN A 356 -14.25 24.69 25.32
C GLN A 356 -13.15 24.90 24.27
N ARG A 357 -13.44 24.67 22.98
CA ARG A 357 -12.51 24.98 21.88
C ARG A 357 -12.36 26.48 21.63
N SER A 358 -13.41 27.29 21.84
CA SER A 358 -13.32 28.74 21.73
C SER A 358 -12.63 29.41 22.93
N VAL A 359 -12.58 28.73 24.07
CA VAL A 359 -11.95 29.22 25.31
C VAL A 359 -10.47 28.85 25.40
N LEU A 360 -9.96 27.94 24.55
CA LEU A 360 -8.52 27.78 24.44
C LEU A 360 -7.94 29.09 23.89
N PRO A 361 -7.09 29.80 24.65
CA PRO A 361 -6.41 30.99 24.14
C PRO A 361 -5.67 30.58 22.85
N PRO A 362 -5.60 31.47 21.84
CA PRO A 362 -4.83 31.21 20.64
C PRO A 362 -3.46 30.73 21.10
N SER A 363 -3.13 29.49 20.74
CA SER A 363 -1.81 28.92 21.03
C SER A 363 -0.79 29.98 20.66
N PRO A 364 0.10 30.41 21.58
CA PRO A 364 1.07 31.44 21.25
C PRO A 364 1.76 31.02 19.95
N PRO A 365 2.02 31.96 19.03
CA PRO A 365 2.73 31.64 17.81
C PRO A 365 3.95 30.85 18.24
N VAL A 366 4.08 29.61 17.73
CA VAL A 366 5.24 28.77 17.98
C VAL A 366 6.42 29.58 17.47
N GLY A 367 7.05 30.29 18.39
CA GLY A 367 8.19 31.14 18.13
C GLY A 367 9.26 30.22 17.62
N THR A 368 9.59 30.38 16.36
CA THR A 368 10.80 29.88 15.74
C THR A 368 11.98 30.54 16.46
N SER A 369 12.31 30.03 17.66
CA SER A 369 13.47 30.47 18.43
C SER A 369 14.71 29.93 17.74
N MET A 370 15.36 30.82 17.00
CA MET A 370 16.69 30.67 16.44
C MET A 370 17.69 30.15 17.49
N ALA A 371 18.51 29.18 17.08
CA ALA A 371 19.86 29.05 17.59
C ALA A 371 20.80 29.58 16.51
N ALA A 372 21.08 30.89 16.57
CA ALA A 372 22.23 31.50 15.91
C ALA A 372 23.06 32.18 17.00
N ALA A 373 24.18 31.54 17.36
CA ALA A 373 25.31 32.21 17.97
C ALA A 373 26.25 32.59 16.81
N GLY A 374 26.48 33.89 16.63
CA GLY A 374 27.21 34.43 15.50
C GLY A 374 28.72 34.50 15.69
N THR A 375 29.39 34.85 14.59
CA THR A 375 30.47 35.86 14.53
C THR A 375 30.66 36.31 13.07
N ALA A 376 30.61 37.64 12.87
CA ALA A 376 31.22 38.52 11.85
C ALA A 376 31.67 37.92 10.48
N SER A 377 31.41 38.53 9.32
CA SER A 377 31.66 39.93 8.94
C SER A 377 31.17 40.19 7.50
N GLY A 378 30.85 41.44 7.14
CA GLY A 378 31.15 41.99 5.80
C GLY A 378 30.01 42.26 4.81
N ALA A 379 29.71 43.56 4.66
CA ALA A 379 29.41 44.29 3.42
C ALA A 379 28.02 44.21 2.75
N ALA A 380 27.35 45.38 2.80
CA ALA A 380 26.63 46.11 1.74
C ALA A 380 25.96 45.32 0.59
N ASP A 381 24.66 45.53 0.36
CA ASP A 381 24.22 46.58 -0.56
C ASP A 381 22.70 46.84 -0.47
N ALA A 382 22.30 48.05 -0.87
CA ALA A 382 20.93 48.57 -0.86
C ALA A 382 20.10 48.11 -2.07
N GLY A 383 18.77 48.15 -1.97
CA GLY A 383 17.90 48.04 -3.15
C GLY A 383 16.40 47.79 -2.89
N GLU A 384 15.67 48.90 -2.70
CA GLU A 384 14.31 49.20 -3.16
C GLU A 384 13.16 48.17 -3.20
N ALA A 385 12.10 48.56 -2.48
CA ALA A 385 10.71 48.73 -2.92
C ALA A 385 10.03 47.65 -3.79
N ASN A 386 8.92 47.09 -3.27
CA ASN A 386 7.66 47.19 -4.01
C ASN A 386 6.40 46.78 -3.21
N SER A 387 5.36 47.58 -3.47
CA SER A 387 3.96 47.18 -3.67
C SER A 387 3.08 46.83 -2.47
N ALA A 388 2.26 47.82 -2.15
CA ALA A 388 0.90 47.69 -1.65
C ALA A 388 0.08 46.65 -2.42
N LEU A 389 -0.78 45.90 -1.72
CA LEU A 389 -2.10 45.56 -2.23
C LEU A 389 -3.07 45.37 -1.06
N SER A 390 -4.05 46.25 -1.03
CA SER A 390 -5.29 46.15 -0.29
C SER A 390 -6.13 44.98 -0.80
N ASN A 391 -6.87 44.31 0.09
CA ASN A 391 -8.15 43.72 -0.26
C ASN A 391 -9.00 43.54 0.99
N GLY A 392 -10.06 44.36 1.07
CA GLY A 392 -11.17 44.15 2.00
C GLY A 392 -12.12 43.10 1.46
N THR A 393 -12.87 42.45 2.35
CA THR A 393 -14.08 41.74 1.95
C THR A 393 -15.10 41.84 3.07
N ALA A 394 -16.26 42.36 2.69
CA ALA A 394 -17.38 42.73 3.54
C ALA A 394 -18.09 41.51 4.13
N SER A 395 -18.57 41.67 5.37
CA SER A 395 -19.59 40.81 5.99
C SER A 395 -20.98 41.43 5.77
N PRO A 396 -22.01 40.66 5.38
CA PRO A 396 -23.37 41.12 5.46
C PRO A 396 -23.97 40.79 6.83
N SER A 397 -24.38 41.85 7.51
CA SER A 397 -25.32 41.90 8.62
C SER A 397 -26.71 41.42 8.18
N ALA A 398 -27.35 40.57 8.99
CA ALA A 398 -28.78 40.33 8.92
C ALA A 398 -29.39 40.43 10.32
N SER A 399 -30.07 41.56 10.52
CA SER A 399 -31.05 41.88 11.56
C SER A 399 -32.27 40.95 11.50
N GLY A 400 -32.79 40.53 12.66
CA GLY A 400 -34.03 39.76 12.75
C GLY A 400 -34.66 39.86 14.13
N SER A 401 -35.74 40.63 14.19
CA SER A 401 -36.61 41.02 15.29
C SER A 401 -37.16 39.90 16.20
N THR A 402 -37.22 40.21 17.50
CA THR A 402 -38.15 39.67 18.50
C THR A 402 -39.62 39.94 18.14
N PRO A 403 -40.55 39.06 18.56
CA PRO A 403 -41.54 39.56 19.52
C PRO A 403 -41.86 38.58 20.67
N ILE A 404 -42.27 39.21 21.77
CA ILE A 404 -42.90 38.65 22.98
C ILE A 404 -44.36 38.30 22.65
N THR A 405 -44.98 37.31 23.35
CA THR A 405 -46.23 37.43 24.17
C THR A 405 -46.98 36.08 24.34
N THR A 406 -47.25 35.76 25.62
CA THR A 406 -48.40 35.03 26.24
C THR A 406 -48.75 33.56 25.96
N THR A 407 -48.47 32.75 26.99
CA THR A 407 -49.39 31.90 27.79
C THR A 407 -50.73 31.38 27.21
N GLY A 408 -50.85 30.05 27.25
CA GLY A 408 -51.97 29.38 27.93
C GLY A 408 -53.05 28.72 27.06
N ALA A 409 -52.88 27.42 26.74
CA ALA A 409 -54.00 26.47 26.58
C ALA A 409 -53.47 25.03 26.50
N ALA A 410 -54.12 24.12 27.21
CA ALA A 410 -53.86 22.69 27.20
C ALA A 410 -54.08 22.11 25.78
N ALA A 411 -53.00 21.64 25.15
CA ALA A 411 -53.04 21.01 23.84
C ALA A 411 -52.94 19.49 24.00
N ALA A 412 -54.00 18.79 23.59
CA ALA A 412 -53.95 17.36 23.33
C ALA A 412 -52.83 17.09 22.31
N GLU A 413 -51.98 16.11 22.64
CA GLU A 413 -50.79 15.71 21.89
C GLU A 413 -51.17 15.32 20.46
N ALA A 414 -51.12 16.29 19.55
CA ALA A 414 -51.31 16.07 18.13
C ALA A 414 -50.13 15.23 17.64
N ILE A 415 -50.37 13.95 17.42
CA ILE A 415 -49.39 13.02 16.85
C ILE A 415 -48.90 13.65 15.54
N ASP A 416 -47.62 14.00 15.53
CA ASP A 416 -46.94 14.62 14.40
C ASP A 416 -47.17 13.75 13.14
N PRO A 417 -47.80 14.30 12.08
CA PRO A 417 -48.10 13.56 10.86
C PRO A 417 -46.86 12.92 10.22
N ASP A 418 -45.66 13.45 10.48
CA ASP A 418 -44.42 12.86 10.00
C ASP A 418 -44.04 11.59 10.77
N GLN A 419 -44.38 11.50 12.06
CA GLN A 419 -44.20 10.29 12.86
C GLN A 419 -45.10 9.15 12.34
N ALA A 420 -46.33 9.48 11.92
CA ALA A 420 -47.24 8.51 11.29
C ALA A 420 -46.69 8.00 9.94
N ARG A 421 -46.14 8.89 9.12
CA ARG A 421 -45.49 8.51 7.85
C ARG A 421 -44.25 7.64 8.06
N GLN A 422 -43.44 7.92 9.08
CA GLN A 422 -42.29 7.10 9.43
C GLN A 422 -42.71 5.69 9.89
N ARG A 423 -43.73 5.57 10.75
CA ARG A 423 -44.28 4.26 11.16
C ARG A 423 -44.80 3.46 9.95
N GLN A 424 -45.42 4.12 8.99
CA GLN A 424 -45.89 3.47 7.76
C GLN A 424 -44.74 2.98 6.87
N ARG A 425 -43.66 3.76 6.74
CA ARG A 425 -42.45 3.34 6.01
C ARG A 425 -41.76 2.14 6.68
N GLN A 426 -41.65 2.15 8.01
CA GLN A 426 -41.08 1.03 8.77
C GLN A 426 -41.93 -0.24 8.61
N ALA A 427 -43.26 -0.13 8.68
CA ALA A 427 -44.15 -1.27 8.47
C ALA A 427 -44.02 -1.88 7.07
N ASN A 428 -43.82 -1.05 6.03
CA ASN A 428 -43.60 -1.53 4.67
C ASN A 428 -42.25 -2.25 4.49
N LEU A 429 -41.17 -1.76 5.13
CA LEU A 429 -39.87 -2.43 5.11
C LEU A 429 -39.91 -3.81 5.78
N VAL A 430 -40.60 -3.94 6.92
CA VAL A 430 -40.79 -5.22 7.60
C VAL A 430 -41.55 -6.21 6.72
N ARG A 431 -42.58 -5.76 5.99
CA ARG A 431 -43.31 -6.60 5.03
C ARG A 431 -42.42 -7.06 3.86
N LEU A 432 -41.55 -6.19 3.36
CA LEU A 432 -40.60 -6.49 2.29
C LEU A 432 -39.56 -7.52 2.73
N ALA A 433 -38.98 -7.35 3.92
CA ALA A 433 -38.04 -8.31 4.52
C ALA A 433 -38.69 -9.68 4.73
N LYS A 434 -39.94 -9.70 5.24
CA LYS A 434 -40.69 -10.95 5.41
C LYS A 434 -40.99 -11.66 4.07
N ARG A 435 -41.26 -10.92 2.99
CA ARG A 435 -41.41 -11.49 1.63
C ARG A 435 -40.10 -12.04 1.06
N ALA A 436 -38.97 -11.50 1.47
CA ALA A 436 -37.64 -11.99 1.07
C ALA A 436 -37.20 -13.22 1.88
N GLY A 437 -38.03 -13.75 2.79
CA GLY A 437 -37.67 -14.87 3.66
C GLY A 437 -36.69 -14.50 4.77
N ILE A 438 -36.50 -13.20 5.04
CA ILE A 438 -35.62 -12.72 6.11
C ILE A 438 -36.43 -12.71 7.42
N ASP A 439 -35.98 -13.48 8.39
CA ASP A 439 -36.53 -13.46 9.75
C ASP A 439 -36.08 -12.18 10.47
N VAL A 440 -36.96 -11.17 10.44
CA VAL A 440 -36.72 -9.85 11.02
C VAL A 440 -36.45 -9.94 12.54
N ASP A 441 -37.03 -10.93 13.23
CA ASP A 441 -36.83 -11.10 14.66
C ASP A 441 -35.45 -11.70 14.96
N ALA A 442 -34.96 -12.60 14.10
CA ALA A 442 -33.58 -13.10 14.17
C ALA A 442 -32.55 -11.98 13.95
N VAL A 443 -32.74 -11.15 12.92
CA VAL A 443 -31.87 -9.99 12.65
C VAL A 443 -31.90 -8.98 13.80
N ARG A 444 -33.08 -8.75 14.39
CA ARG A 444 -33.22 -7.83 15.53
C ARG A 444 -32.55 -8.38 16.79
N LYS A 445 -32.59 -9.70 16.99
CA LYS A 445 -31.89 -10.38 18.09
C LYS A 445 -30.38 -10.28 17.91
N GLU A 446 -29.87 -10.61 16.73
CA GLU A 446 -28.44 -10.51 16.40
C GLU A 446 -27.91 -9.08 16.54
N ALA A 447 -28.69 -8.08 16.09
CA ALA A 447 -28.34 -6.68 16.26
C ALA A 447 -28.29 -6.24 17.73
N ARG A 448 -29.19 -6.76 18.58
CA ARG A 448 -29.17 -6.50 20.04
C ARG A 448 -27.96 -7.15 20.70
N GLU A 449 -27.67 -8.40 20.36
CA GLU A 449 -26.49 -9.11 20.88
C GLU A 449 -25.20 -8.40 20.47
N ALA A 450 -25.08 -7.98 19.20
CA ALA A 450 -23.96 -7.19 18.72
C ALA A 450 -23.83 -5.85 19.48
N ALA A 451 -24.93 -5.11 19.67
CA ALA A 451 -24.91 -3.86 20.43
C ALA A 451 -24.49 -4.06 21.90
N GLU A 452 -24.94 -5.14 22.53
CA GLU A 452 -24.56 -5.49 23.91
C GLU A 452 -23.07 -5.86 24.02
N THR A 453 -22.50 -6.56 23.02
CA THR A 453 -21.06 -6.86 23.00
C THR A 453 -20.22 -5.59 22.87
N VAL A 454 -20.61 -4.66 22.00
CA VAL A 454 -19.94 -3.37 21.85
C VAL A 454 -20.03 -2.56 23.15
N LEU A 455 -21.20 -2.52 23.80
CA LEU A 455 -21.38 -1.83 25.07
C LEU A 455 -20.43 -2.41 26.15
N LYS A 456 -20.40 -3.74 26.31
CA LYS A 456 -19.49 -4.41 27.26
C LYS A 456 -18.02 -4.16 26.96
N GLU A 457 -17.64 -4.13 25.69
CA GLU A 457 -16.26 -3.83 25.30
C GLU A 457 -15.89 -2.37 25.59
N THR A 458 -16.82 -1.43 25.38
CA THR A 458 -16.61 -0.02 25.72
C THR A 458 -16.51 0.20 27.23
N GLU A 459 -17.34 -0.46 28.04
CA GLU A 459 -17.25 -0.41 29.51
C GLU A 459 -15.92 -1.00 29.99
N LYS A 460 -15.50 -2.14 29.42
CA LYS A 460 -14.19 -2.74 29.73
C LYS A 460 -13.03 -1.79 29.42
N ARG A 461 -13.03 -1.14 28.25
CA ARG A 461 -12.00 -0.17 27.88
C ARG A 461 -12.01 1.07 28.78
N ALA A 462 -13.19 1.52 29.23
CA ALA A 462 -13.31 2.61 30.19
C ALA A 462 -12.69 2.24 31.55
N MET A 463 -12.96 1.04 32.06
CA MET A 463 -12.34 0.54 33.30
C MET A 463 -10.83 0.37 33.17
N GLU A 464 -10.32 -0.19 32.08
CA GLU A 464 -8.87 -0.31 31.84
C GLU A 464 -8.18 1.07 31.78
N GLN A 465 -8.86 2.08 31.22
CA GLN A 465 -8.34 3.44 31.18
C GLN A 465 -8.32 4.09 32.56
N GLU A 466 -9.33 3.85 33.39
CA GLU A 466 -9.38 4.32 34.78
C GLU A 466 -8.29 3.66 35.63
N GLN A 467 -8.08 2.36 35.48
CA GLN A 467 -6.99 1.64 36.14
C GLN A 467 -5.61 2.20 35.76
N ARG A 468 -5.35 2.45 34.47
CA ARG A 468 -4.10 3.07 34.03
C ARG A 468 -3.90 4.47 34.60
N ARG A 469 -4.98 5.24 34.77
CA ARG A 469 -4.92 6.57 35.41
C ARG A 469 -4.58 6.45 36.90
N ALA A 470 -5.17 5.48 37.61
CA ALA A 470 -4.87 5.23 39.02
C ALA A 470 -3.41 4.78 39.21
N GLU A 471 -2.91 3.86 38.36
CA GLU A 471 -1.51 3.41 38.38
C GLU A 471 -0.53 4.57 38.11
N ALA A 472 -0.84 5.42 37.13
CA ALA A 472 -0.02 6.61 36.84
C ALA A 472 -0.02 7.62 37.99
N ALA A 473 -1.16 7.84 38.65
CA ALA A 473 -1.26 8.71 39.82
C ALA A 473 -0.47 8.15 41.02
N ALA A 474 -0.55 6.85 41.27
CA ALA A 474 0.23 6.19 42.32
C ALA A 474 1.74 6.27 42.06
N ALA A 475 2.17 6.06 40.81
CA ALA A 475 3.57 6.21 40.41
C ALA A 475 4.07 7.65 40.60
N ALA A 476 3.25 8.65 40.25
CA ALA A 476 3.59 10.07 40.47
C ALA A 476 3.70 10.42 41.97
N ALA A 477 2.80 9.91 42.81
CA ALA A 477 2.85 10.11 44.26
C ALA A 477 4.09 9.46 44.89
N ALA A 478 4.47 8.26 44.43
CA ALA A 478 5.68 7.58 44.89
C ALA A 478 6.96 8.34 44.51
N ALA A 479 7.00 8.96 43.32
CA ALA A 479 8.12 9.78 42.89
C ALA A 479 8.24 11.11 43.67
N GLY A 480 7.12 11.66 44.16
CA GLY A 480 7.10 12.93 44.90
C GLY A 480 7.59 12.85 46.34
N ASN A 481 7.54 11.68 46.99
CA ASN A 481 8.00 11.50 48.39
C ASN A 481 9.51 11.16 48.51
N GLY A 482 10.23 11.09 47.38
CA GLY A 482 11.67 10.79 47.34
C GLY A 482 12.57 12.01 47.12
N ALA A 483 11.99 13.22 47.09
CA ALA A 483 12.69 14.50 47.07
C ALA A 483 12.44 15.21 48.41
#